data_AF-A0A133UB50-F1
#
_entry.id   AF-A0A133UB50-F1
#
_cell.length_a   1.000
_cell.length_b   1.000
_cell.length_c   1.000
_cell.angle_alpha   90.00
_cell.angle_beta   90.00
_cell.angle_gamma   90.00
#
_symmetry.space_group_name_H-M   'P 1'
#
loop_
_entity.id
_entity.type
_entity.pdbx_description
1 polymer ?
#
loop_
_entity_poly.entity_id
_entity_poly.type
_entity_poly.pdbx_seq_one_letter_code
_entity_poly.pdbx_strand_id
1 'polypeptide(L)'
;MTIPSKSKDIPLQREVFKNSQVRRLNGGPKMTKTDERLRTAIVGLGWVGTHQGRAIAEHPRGEVTAVCDLSEEQMKKFAEELEGNPKFW
;
A
#
# COMPACT_ATOMS: atom_id res chain seq x y z
N MET A 1 7.10 52.33 -7.91
CA MET A 1 6.61 52.81 -6.60
C MET A 1 6.07 51.59 -5.84
N THR A 2 6.85 51.16 -4.84
CA THR A 2 6.52 50.35 -3.63
C THR A 2 5.76 49.00 -3.70
N ILE A 3 6.57 47.92 -3.68
CA ILE A 3 6.62 46.63 -2.91
C ILE A 3 5.33 45.88 -2.46
N PRO A 4 5.29 44.52 -2.57
CA PRO A 4 4.11 43.66 -2.48
C PRO A 4 3.85 43.05 -1.09
N SER A 5 2.63 42.49 -0.88
CA SER A 5 2.27 41.72 0.31
C SER A 5 2.18 40.21 0.04
N LYS A 6 3.22 39.50 0.50
CA LYS A 6 3.25 38.17 1.14
C LYS A 6 2.33 37.06 0.62
N SER A 7 2.96 35.97 0.15
CA SER A 7 2.92 34.66 0.83
C SER A 7 3.95 33.72 0.18
N LYS A 8 5.17 33.72 0.71
CA LYS A 8 5.75 32.64 1.54
C LYS A 8 6.05 31.35 0.76
N ASP A 9 7.29 31.34 0.26
CA ASP A 9 8.22 30.23 0.04
C ASP A 9 7.75 28.83 0.50
N ILE A 10 7.38 28.00 -0.47
CA ILE A 10 7.34 26.55 -0.29
C ILE A 10 8.75 26.03 -0.64
N PRO A 11 9.47 25.39 0.30
CA PRO A 11 10.79 24.85 0.00
C PRO A 11 10.71 23.83 -1.13
N LEU A 12 11.54 24.02 -2.17
CA LEU A 12 11.64 23.12 -3.31
C LEU A 12 11.81 21.68 -2.82
N GLN A 13 11.00 20.78 -3.39
CA GLN A 13 10.80 19.38 -2.98
C GLN A 13 12.09 18.57 -2.68
N ARG A 14 13.24 18.98 -3.24
CA ARG A 14 14.56 18.39 -2.97
C ARG A 14 15.06 18.62 -1.54
N GLU A 15 14.76 19.77 -0.94
CA GLU A 15 15.08 20.09 0.47
C GLU A 15 14.22 19.24 1.41
N VAL A 16 12.93 19.09 1.07
CA VAL A 16 11.96 18.25 1.78
C VAL A 16 12.38 16.78 1.75
N PHE A 17 12.88 16.29 0.62
CA PHE A 17 13.30 14.90 0.48
C PHE A 17 14.60 14.60 1.24
N LYS A 18 15.59 15.50 1.23
CA LYS A 18 16.80 15.35 2.05
C LYS A 18 16.46 15.36 3.55
N ASN A 19 15.56 16.24 3.97
CA ASN A 19 15.05 16.27 5.34
C ASN A 19 14.20 15.04 5.70
N SER A 20 13.55 14.40 4.71
CA SER A 20 12.78 13.17 4.93
C SER A 20 13.66 11.96 5.22
N GLN A 21 14.87 11.89 4.64
CA GLN A 21 15.80 10.78 4.92
C GLN A 21 16.48 10.93 6.29
N VAL A 22 16.86 12.15 6.68
CA VAL A 22 17.44 12.41 8.01
C VAL A 22 16.42 12.14 9.13
N ARG A 23 15.11 12.36 8.88
CA ARG A 23 14.04 12.08 9.84
C ARG A 23 13.70 10.60 10.03
N ARG A 24 14.13 9.70 9.14
CA ARG A 24 13.93 8.25 9.31
C ARG A 24 14.74 7.67 10.48
N LEU A 25 15.76 8.38 10.96
CA LEU A 25 16.61 7.92 12.06
C LEU A 25 15.99 8.13 13.46
N ASN A 26 14.93 8.95 13.60
CA ASN A 26 14.34 9.28 14.91
C ASN A 26 12.80 9.30 14.88
N GLY A 27 12.17 8.13 14.72
CA GLY A 27 10.75 7.94 15.05
C GLY A 27 9.78 8.83 14.24
N GLY A 28 9.65 8.55 12.94
CA GLY A 28 8.70 9.22 12.06
C GLY A 28 7.23 9.09 12.50
N PRO A 29 6.32 9.90 11.92
CA PRO A 29 4.91 9.92 12.32
C PRO A 29 4.31 8.52 12.23
N LYS A 30 3.76 8.04 13.35
CA LYS A 30 2.95 6.82 13.38
C LYS A 30 1.75 7.03 12.46
N MET A 31 1.60 6.18 11.46
CA MET A 31 0.37 6.09 10.68
C MET A 31 -0.81 5.96 11.65
N THR A 32 -1.88 6.71 11.44
CA THR A 32 -3.05 6.55 12.30
C THR A 32 -3.65 5.18 12.00
N LYS A 33 -4.17 4.48 13.02
CA LYS A 33 -4.72 3.11 12.90
C LYS A 33 -5.83 2.98 11.82
N THR A 34 -6.36 4.11 11.39
CA THR A 34 -7.36 4.30 10.33
C THR A 34 -6.79 4.27 8.91
N ASP A 35 -5.52 4.63 8.71
CA ASP A 35 -4.85 4.67 7.39
C ASP A 35 -4.16 3.32 7.05
N GLU A 36 -4.01 2.43 8.03
CA GLU A 36 -3.37 1.13 7.82
C GLU A 36 -4.34 0.15 7.14
N ARG A 37 -3.94 -0.38 5.97
CA ARG A 37 -4.61 -1.50 5.32
C ARG A 37 -4.27 -2.81 6.03
N LEU A 38 -5.27 -3.65 6.23
CA LEU A 38 -5.16 -5.01 6.71
C LEU A 38 -4.57 -5.90 5.62
N ARG A 39 -3.33 -6.33 5.85
CA ARG A 39 -2.60 -7.22 4.95
C ARG A 39 -3.02 -8.66 5.18
N THR A 40 -3.51 -9.29 4.12
CA THR A 40 -4.06 -10.64 4.17
C THR A 40 -3.34 -11.56 3.20
N ALA A 41 -3.23 -12.83 3.57
CA ALA A 41 -2.81 -13.91 2.69
C ALA A 41 -4.00 -14.85 2.44
N ILE A 42 -4.17 -15.30 1.21
CA ILE A 42 -5.19 -16.28 0.85
C ILE A 42 -4.50 -17.64 0.64
N VAL A 43 -4.90 -18.64 1.43
CA VAL A 43 -4.36 -20.01 1.37
C VAL A 43 -5.46 -20.94 0.88
N GLY A 44 -5.23 -21.55 -0.29
CA GLY A 44 -6.23 -22.31 -1.04
C GLY A 44 -7.08 -21.39 -1.92
N LEU A 45 -7.00 -21.59 -3.24
CA LEU A 45 -7.64 -20.78 -4.29
C LEU A 45 -8.79 -21.53 -4.97
N GLY A 46 -9.53 -22.32 -4.18
CA GLY A 46 -10.83 -22.83 -4.58
C GLY A 46 -11.90 -21.73 -4.64
N TRP A 47 -13.16 -22.13 -4.83
CA TRP A 47 -14.28 -21.20 -4.95
C TRP A 47 -14.40 -20.24 -3.75
N VAL A 48 -14.22 -20.75 -2.53
CA VAL A 48 -14.31 -19.94 -1.29
C VAL A 48 -13.14 -18.97 -1.18
N GLY A 49 -11.92 -19.46 -1.39
CA GLY A 49 -10.70 -18.66 -1.21
C GLY A 49 -10.63 -17.49 -2.18
N THR A 50 -10.94 -17.72 -3.46
CA THR A 50 -10.99 -16.66 -4.48
C THR A 50 -12.10 -15.65 -4.20
N HIS A 51 -13.30 -16.07 -3.81
CA HIS A 51 -14.38 -15.15 -3.44
C HIS A 51 -14.00 -14.25 -2.26
N GLN A 52 -13.44 -14.83 -1.19
CA GLN A 52 -13.04 -14.06 -0.02
C GLN A 52 -11.85 -13.13 -0.33
N GLY A 53 -10.89 -13.61 -1.12
CA GLY A 53 -9.76 -12.80 -1.56
C GLY A 53 -10.20 -11.55 -2.32
N ARG A 54 -11.17 -11.67 -3.25
CA ARG A 54 -11.76 -10.51 -3.96
C ARG A 54 -12.44 -9.54 -3.01
N ALA A 55 -13.30 -10.04 -2.13
CA ALA A 55 -14.01 -9.19 -1.18
C ALA A 55 -13.06 -8.41 -0.27
N ILE A 56 -11.93 -9.02 0.13
CA ILE A 56 -10.88 -8.36 0.91
C ILE A 56 -10.14 -7.33 0.07
N ALA A 57 -9.79 -7.65 -1.18
CA ALA A 57 -9.08 -6.74 -2.08
C ALA A 57 -9.88 -5.47 -2.41
N GLU A 58 -11.19 -5.60 -2.59
CA GLU A 58 -12.12 -4.50 -2.87
C GLU A 58 -12.41 -3.63 -1.64
N HIS A 59 -12.18 -4.14 -0.43
CA HIS A 59 -12.46 -3.39 0.78
C HIS A 59 -11.45 -2.23 0.95
N PRO A 60 -11.88 -0.99 1.28
CA PRO A 60 -11.00 0.18 1.39
C PRO A 60 -9.82 0.02 2.36
N ARG A 61 -9.99 -0.88 3.34
CA ARG A 61 -8.97 -1.21 4.35
C ARG A 61 -8.38 -2.61 4.18
N GLY A 62 -8.68 -3.33 3.12
CA GLY A 62 -8.10 -4.65 2.85
C GLY A 62 -7.00 -4.58 1.80
N GLU A 63 -6.01 -5.45 1.91
CA GLU A 63 -4.94 -5.64 0.92
C GLU A 63 -4.59 -7.13 0.88
N VAL A 64 -4.71 -7.77 -0.28
CA VAL A 64 -4.22 -9.14 -0.47
C VAL A 64 -2.75 -9.06 -0.86
N THR A 65 -1.87 -9.47 0.06
CA THR A 65 -0.41 -9.33 -0.08
C THR A 65 0.28 -10.63 -0.43
N ALA A 66 -0.41 -11.76 -0.30
CA ALA A 66 0.11 -13.08 -0.63
C ALA A 66 -1.01 -14.05 -1.02
N VAL A 67 -0.66 -15.00 -1.86
CA VAL A 67 -1.50 -16.13 -2.26
C VAL A 67 -0.70 -17.42 -2.19
N CYS A 68 -1.34 -18.52 -1.82
CA CYS A 68 -0.72 -19.83 -1.69
C CYS A 68 -1.72 -20.89 -2.15
N ASP A 69 -1.30 -21.76 -3.07
CA ASP A 69 -2.08 -22.90 -3.55
C ASP A 69 -1.14 -23.99 -4.10
N LEU A 70 -1.65 -25.21 -4.27
CA LEU A 70 -0.91 -26.28 -4.95
C LEU A 70 -0.76 -26.02 -6.46
N SER A 71 -1.67 -25.23 -7.05
CA SER A 71 -1.63 -24.85 -8.45
C SER A 71 -1.01 -23.47 -8.63
N GLU A 72 0.23 -23.43 -9.13
CA GLU A 72 0.92 -22.18 -9.47
C GLU A 72 0.16 -21.38 -10.55
N GLU A 73 -0.49 -22.08 -11.49
CA GLU A 73 -1.32 -21.46 -12.51
C GLU A 73 -2.50 -20.71 -11.89
N GLN A 74 -3.18 -21.30 -10.89
CA GLN A 74 -4.26 -20.62 -10.17
C GLN A 74 -3.75 -19.42 -9.37
N MET A 75 -2.58 -19.52 -8.74
CA MET A 75 -1.96 -18.38 -8.05
C MET A 75 -1.70 -17.22 -9.01
N LYS A 76 -1.13 -17.50 -10.19
CA LYS A 76 -0.87 -16.50 -11.23
C LYS A 76 -2.17 -15.86 -11.73
N LYS A 77 -3.17 -16.67 -12.09
CA LYS A 77 -4.48 -16.19 -12.55
C LYS A 77 -5.16 -15.29 -11.52
N PHE A 78 -5.18 -15.70 -10.26
CA PHE A 78 -5.81 -14.89 -9.23
C PHE A 78 -5.03 -13.61 -8.94
N ALA A 79 -3.70 -13.64 -9.00
CA ALA A 79 -2.86 -12.46 -8.81
C ALA A 79 -3.07 -11.38 -9.88
N GLU A 80 -3.39 -11.75 -11.12
CA GLU A 80 -3.73 -10.81 -12.19
C GLU A 80 -5.01 -9.99 -11.90
N GLU A 81 -5.89 -10.49 -11.03
CA GLU A 81 -7.12 -9.79 -10.63
C GLU A 81 -6.89 -8.78 -9.50
N LEU A 82 -5.75 -8.85 -8.81
CA LEU A 82 -5.51 -8.09 -7.60
C LEU A 82 -4.71 -6.81 -7.87
N GLU A 83 -5.06 -5.73 -7.16
CA GLU A 83 -4.20 -4.55 -7.12
C GLU A 83 -2.91 -4.87 -6.35
N GLY A 84 -1.77 -4.63 -7.00
CA GLY A 84 -0.44 -4.76 -6.38
C GLY A 84 0.37 -5.93 -6.94
N ASN A 85 1.30 -6.43 -6.13
CA ASN A 85 2.17 -7.56 -6.49
C ASN A 85 2.19 -8.57 -5.33
N PRO A 86 1.15 -9.41 -5.19
CA PRO A 86 1.07 -10.38 -4.11
C PRO A 86 2.19 -11.41 -4.23
N LYS A 87 2.76 -11.81 -3.10
CA LYS A 87 3.79 -12.86 -3.06
C LYS A 87 3.16 -14.24 -3.24
N PHE A 88 3.80 -15.09 -4.02
CA PHE A 88 3.41 -16.50 -4.15
C PHE A 88 4.19 -17.32 -3.13
N TRP A 89 3.50 -18.26 -2.49
CA TRP A 89 4.03 -19.16 -1.47
C TRP A 89 3.67 -20.60 -1.77
#